data_AF-A0A844P127-F1
#
_entry.id   AF-A0A844P127-F1
#
_cell.length_a   1.000
_cell.length_b   1.000
_cell.length_c   1.000
_cell.angle_alpha   90.00
_cell.angle_beta   90.00
_cell.angle_gamma   90.00
#
_symmetry.space_group_name_H-M   'P 1'
#
loop_
_entity.id
_entity.type
_entity.pdbx_description
1 polymer ?
#
loop_
_entity_poly.entity_id
_entity_poly.type
_entity_poly.pdbx_seq_one_letter_code
_entity_poly.pdbx_strand_id
1 'polypeptide(L)'
;MMILKRATMNNKIESRDISIIVQGQLFKSEHSSTLDVLQSIRKYYPNAEVILSTWTGSEISPLYQSLCDQIVLSDDPGDGSYGKPPLNINRQIVSSKAGIDKATRTYAIKTRTDLIFTSDSLASFMGLTLERTPEFSLGFGHICVADFSTRSHISGLKVPFWVCDFVYAGRKEDVKKIFDVNLYTKNDFEYYLTHPKPDYMYRQSDVFQYTPETYFAYNYLKQGRDIQFENSYDNNSIAMELYGNLLIDNFIVLGEKQLGITSLKYHLPIHPSRKIMTYPKWSKLYLEKYDCSIPKPSLFQDQFEYLKYKWNKKRKSSFK
;
A
#
# COMPACT_ATOMS: atom_id res chain seq x y z
N MET A 1 -1.78 32.38 23.56
CA MET A 1 -2.98 31.76 22.96
C MET A 1 -2.59 31.33 21.54
N MET A 2 -2.04 30.12 21.38
CA MET A 2 -1.68 29.59 20.06
C MET A 2 -2.97 29.26 19.32
N ILE A 3 -3.16 29.88 18.17
CA ILE A 3 -4.27 29.60 17.27
C ILE A 3 -3.99 28.21 16.69
N LEU A 4 -4.70 27.18 17.17
CA LEU A 4 -4.73 25.87 16.54
C LEU A 4 -5.06 26.06 15.06
N LYS A 5 -4.09 25.82 14.18
CA LYS A 5 -4.35 25.69 12.75
C LYS A 5 -5.15 24.41 12.58
N ARG A 6 -6.47 24.54 12.47
CA ARG A 6 -7.31 23.42 12.01
C ARG A 6 -6.72 22.96 10.68
N ALA A 7 -6.43 21.67 10.54
CA ALA A 7 -6.35 21.12 9.20
C ALA A 7 -7.69 21.47 8.56
N THR A 8 -7.66 22.35 7.56
CA THR A 8 -8.85 22.62 6.78
C THR A 8 -9.20 21.28 6.15
N MET A 9 -10.37 20.74 6.52
CA MET A 9 -10.99 19.69 5.72
C MET A 9 -11.24 20.31 4.36
N ASN A 10 -10.23 20.26 3.50
CA ASN A 10 -10.42 20.51 2.09
C ASN A 10 -11.48 19.50 1.65
N ASN A 11 -12.44 20.01 0.87
CA ASN A 11 -13.55 19.23 0.36
C ASN A 11 -13.04 17.87 -0.12
N LYS A 12 -13.69 16.81 0.36
CA LYS A 12 -13.48 15.44 -0.09
C LYS A 12 -13.23 15.42 -1.59
N ILE A 13 -12.14 14.79 -2.02
CA ILE A 13 -11.80 14.72 -3.45
C ILE A 13 -12.94 14.04 -4.18
N GLU A 14 -13.45 14.69 -5.22
CA GLU A 14 -14.55 14.17 -5.99
C GLU A 14 -14.11 12.99 -6.85
N SER A 15 -15.00 12.00 -7.01
CA SER A 15 -14.72 10.81 -7.82
C SER A 15 -14.26 11.14 -9.25
N ARG A 16 -14.74 12.23 -9.86
CA ARG A 16 -14.36 12.65 -11.22
C ARG A 16 -12.89 13.06 -11.37
N ASP A 17 -12.23 13.35 -10.25
CA ASP A 17 -10.83 13.80 -10.20
C ASP A 17 -9.85 12.65 -9.88
N ILE A 18 -10.35 11.41 -9.83
CA ILE A 18 -9.62 10.21 -9.42
C ILE A 18 -9.54 9.20 -10.57
N SER A 19 -8.32 8.71 -10.83
CA SER A 19 -8.07 7.48 -11.58
C SER A 19 -7.86 6.32 -10.62
N ILE A 20 -8.59 5.22 -10.78
CA ILE A 20 -8.45 4.01 -9.97
C ILE A 20 -7.80 2.93 -10.82
N ILE A 21 -6.58 2.57 -10.46
CA ILE A 21 -5.75 1.58 -11.15
C ILE A 21 -5.90 0.25 -10.41
N VAL A 22 -6.64 -0.68 -11.01
CA VAL A 22 -6.82 -2.04 -10.49
C VAL A 22 -5.74 -2.92 -11.10
N GLN A 23 -4.74 -3.26 -10.30
CA GLN A 23 -3.51 -3.89 -10.77
C GLN A 23 -3.42 -5.38 -10.39
N GLY A 24 -3.01 -6.21 -11.35
CA GLY A 24 -2.54 -7.58 -11.10
C GLY A 24 -3.22 -8.67 -11.93
N GLN A 25 -2.93 -9.92 -11.58
CA GLN A 25 -3.61 -11.10 -12.14
C GLN A 25 -5.11 -11.03 -11.82
N LEU A 26 -5.98 -11.35 -12.78
CA LEU A 26 -7.42 -11.43 -12.52
C LEU A 26 -7.70 -12.44 -11.39
N PHE A 27 -8.39 -11.97 -10.35
CA PHE A 27 -8.82 -12.77 -9.22
C PHE A 27 -10.10 -13.54 -9.59
N LYS A 28 -10.16 -14.81 -9.20
CA LYS A 28 -11.35 -15.65 -9.33
C LYS A 28 -11.40 -16.66 -8.18
N SER A 29 -12.55 -16.76 -7.54
CA SER A 29 -12.94 -17.80 -6.60
C SER A 29 -14.31 -18.35 -7.01
N GLU A 30 -14.87 -19.28 -6.24
CA GLU A 30 -16.21 -19.83 -6.47
C GLU A 30 -17.31 -18.76 -6.42
N HIS A 31 -17.13 -17.71 -5.61
CA HIS A 31 -18.19 -16.73 -5.32
C HIS A 31 -17.82 -15.29 -5.65
N SER A 32 -16.58 -15.02 -6.07
CA SER A 32 -16.12 -13.65 -6.29
C SER A 32 -14.98 -13.60 -7.30
N SER A 33 -14.81 -12.45 -7.92
CA SER A 33 -13.85 -12.21 -8.98
C SER A 33 -13.42 -10.75 -9.03
N THR A 34 -12.51 -10.41 -9.93
CA THR A 34 -12.17 -9.01 -10.23
C THR A 34 -13.36 -8.21 -10.77
N LEU A 35 -14.40 -8.85 -11.33
CA LEU A 35 -15.62 -8.14 -11.72
C LEU A 35 -16.31 -7.50 -10.51
N ASP A 36 -16.36 -8.19 -9.37
CA ASP A 36 -16.95 -7.66 -8.14
C ASP A 36 -16.16 -6.44 -7.62
N VAL A 37 -14.83 -6.47 -7.78
CA VAL A 37 -13.97 -5.32 -7.49
C VAL A 37 -14.35 -4.13 -8.37
N LEU A 38 -14.43 -4.31 -9.69
CA LEU A 38 -14.77 -3.24 -10.63
C LEU A 38 -16.18 -2.70 -10.42
N GLN A 39 -17.15 -3.57 -10.15
CA GLN A 39 -18.53 -3.17 -9.80
C GLN A 39 -18.58 -2.36 -8.51
N SER A 40 -17.81 -2.77 -7.50
CA SER A 40 -17.72 -2.02 -6.24
C SER A 40 -17.11 -0.63 -6.45
N ILE A 41 -16.13 -0.50 -7.34
CA ILE A 41 -15.57 0.80 -7.72
C ILE A 41 -16.63 1.66 -8.39
N ARG A 42 -17.37 1.14 -9.38
CA ARG A 42 -18.46 1.89 -10.03
C ARG A 42 -19.56 2.30 -9.05
N LYS A 43 -19.80 1.52 -8.00
CA LYS A 43 -20.76 1.86 -6.94
C LYS A 43 -20.31 3.04 -6.07
N TYR A 44 -19.05 3.03 -5.61
CA TYR A 44 -18.57 4.02 -4.63
C TYR A 44 -17.83 5.20 -5.25
N TYR A 45 -17.26 5.03 -6.43
CA TYR A 45 -16.56 6.03 -7.24
C TYR A 45 -17.16 6.09 -8.65
N PRO A 46 -18.44 6.47 -8.81
CA PRO A 46 -19.17 6.34 -10.06
C PRO A 46 -18.58 7.14 -11.23
N ASN A 47 -17.87 8.24 -10.93
CA ASN A 47 -17.30 9.14 -11.94
C ASN A 47 -15.79 8.99 -12.09
N ALA A 48 -15.15 8.05 -11.38
CA ALA A 48 -13.72 7.84 -11.49
C ALA A 48 -13.36 7.20 -12.84
N GLU A 49 -12.18 7.55 -13.34
CA GLU A 49 -11.55 6.78 -14.42
C GLU A 49 -11.08 5.44 -13.84
N VAL A 50 -11.55 4.32 -14.38
CA VAL A 50 -11.19 2.97 -13.92
C VAL A 50 -10.30 2.32 -14.96
N ILE A 51 -9.09 1.98 -14.53
CA ILE A 51 -8.05 1.38 -15.36
C ILE A 51 -7.76 -0.01 -14.81
N LEU A 52 -8.06 -1.04 -15.58
CA LEU A 52 -7.61 -2.40 -15.28
C LEU A 52 -6.23 -2.61 -15.91
N SER A 53 -5.21 -2.83 -15.08
CA SER A 53 -3.85 -3.12 -15.54
C SER A 53 -3.48 -4.58 -15.23
N THR A 54 -3.43 -5.40 -16.27
CA THR A 54 -3.29 -6.86 -16.17
C THR A 54 -2.42 -7.42 -17.31
N TRP A 55 -2.40 -8.74 -17.49
CA TRP A 55 -1.43 -9.41 -18.37
C TRP A 55 -1.97 -9.67 -19.77
N THR A 56 -1.10 -9.56 -20.77
CA THR A 56 -1.31 -10.11 -22.12
C THR A 56 -1.74 -11.58 -21.99
N GLY A 57 -2.81 -11.96 -22.70
CA GLY A 57 -3.39 -13.31 -22.64
C GLY A 57 -4.43 -13.53 -21.54
N SER A 58 -4.74 -12.53 -20.71
CA SER A 58 -5.86 -12.62 -19.76
C SER A 58 -7.21 -12.70 -20.49
N GLU A 59 -8.13 -13.52 -19.98
CA GLU A 59 -9.49 -13.63 -20.52
C GLU A 59 -10.34 -12.42 -20.09
N ILE A 60 -10.41 -11.41 -20.97
CA ILE A 60 -11.17 -10.18 -20.74
C ILE A 60 -12.55 -10.28 -21.41
N SER A 61 -13.57 -10.62 -20.62
CA SER A 61 -14.95 -10.66 -21.11
C SER A 61 -15.51 -9.25 -21.41
N PRO A 62 -16.60 -9.13 -22.19
CA PRO A 62 -17.26 -7.85 -22.44
C PRO A 62 -17.70 -7.10 -21.17
N LEU A 63 -17.93 -7.81 -20.06
CA LEU A 63 -18.30 -7.17 -18.79
C LEU A 63 -17.14 -6.40 -18.15
N TYR A 64 -15.89 -6.87 -18.32
CA TYR A 64 -14.73 -6.07 -17.92
C TYR A 64 -14.64 -4.79 -18.73
N GLN A 65 -14.86 -4.89 -20.04
CA GLN A 65 -14.80 -3.74 -20.96
C GLN A 65 -15.88 -2.70 -20.65
N SER A 66 -17.08 -3.11 -20.21
CA SER A 66 -18.13 -2.16 -19.84
C SER A 66 -17.90 -1.47 -18.49
N LEU A 67 -17.04 -2.03 -17.63
CA LEU A 67 -16.74 -1.47 -16.30
C LEU A 67 -15.45 -0.66 -16.26
N CYS A 68 -14.59 -0.75 -17.28
CA CYS A 68 -13.30 -0.06 -17.34
C CYS A 68 -13.31 1.02 -18.42
N ASP A 69 -12.72 2.17 -18.12
CA ASP A 69 -12.44 3.20 -19.13
C ASP A 69 -11.23 2.79 -19.99
N GLN A 70 -10.27 2.08 -19.37
CA GLN A 70 -9.10 1.54 -20.05
C GLN A 70 -8.74 0.15 -19.51
N ILE A 71 -8.29 -0.73 -20.39
CA ILE A 71 -7.69 -2.02 -20.03
C ILE A 71 -6.27 -2.03 -20.62
N VAL A 72 -5.28 -2.15 -19.75
CA VAL A 72 -3.86 -2.13 -20.08
C VAL A 72 -3.34 -3.55 -19.94
N LEU A 73 -2.84 -4.10 -21.04
CA LEU A 73 -2.22 -5.42 -21.08
C LEU A 73 -0.71 -5.24 -21.15
N SER A 74 -0.01 -5.82 -20.18
CA SER A 74 1.46 -5.87 -20.13
C SER A 74 1.94 -7.30 -20.29
N ASP A 75 3.14 -7.49 -20.83
CA ASP A 75 3.78 -8.80 -20.79
C ASP A 75 4.20 -9.13 -19.35
N ASP A 76 3.97 -10.38 -18.92
CA ASP A 76 4.36 -10.83 -17.58
C ASP A 76 5.89 -10.92 -17.49
N PRO A 77 6.56 -10.14 -16.63
CA PRO A 77 8.01 -10.21 -16.46
C PRO A 77 8.49 -11.51 -15.79
N GLY A 78 7.57 -12.42 -15.46
CA GLY A 78 7.83 -13.64 -14.72
C GLY A 78 7.80 -13.41 -13.21
N ASP A 79 7.90 -14.50 -12.47
CA ASP A 79 7.85 -14.48 -11.00
C ASP A 79 9.21 -14.27 -10.32
N GLY A 80 10.25 -14.05 -11.13
CA GLY A 80 11.64 -13.94 -10.69
C GLY A 80 12.18 -15.19 -10.00
N SER A 81 11.44 -16.31 -10.04
CA SER A 81 11.85 -17.54 -9.40
C SER A 81 12.89 -18.25 -10.25
N TYR A 82 14.16 -17.99 -9.96
CA TYR A 82 15.26 -18.86 -10.37
C TYR A 82 15.25 -20.15 -9.51
N GLY A 83 14.11 -20.84 -9.40
CA GLY A 83 13.92 -22.06 -8.62
C GLY A 83 13.52 -21.90 -7.14
N LYS A 84 12.82 -20.81 -6.77
CA LYS A 84 12.41 -20.46 -5.39
C LYS A 84 10.95 -19.96 -5.34
N PRO A 85 10.31 -19.73 -4.17
CA PRO A 85 8.92 -19.28 -4.13
C PRO A 85 8.72 -17.98 -4.93
N PRO A 86 7.62 -17.87 -5.72
CA PRO A 86 7.41 -16.75 -6.62
C PRO A 86 7.29 -15.43 -5.87
N LEU A 87 8.01 -14.40 -6.32
CA LEU A 87 7.96 -13.06 -5.73
C LEU A 87 7.45 -12.05 -6.77
N ASN A 88 6.33 -11.40 -6.46
CA ASN A 88 5.60 -10.58 -7.43
C ASN A 88 6.12 -9.14 -7.57
N ILE A 89 7.37 -8.82 -7.20
CA ILE A 89 7.88 -7.43 -7.27
C ILE A 89 7.88 -6.90 -8.70
N ASN A 90 8.51 -7.61 -9.64
CA ASN A 90 8.55 -7.17 -11.04
C ASN A 90 7.16 -7.07 -11.65
N ARG A 91 6.28 -8.02 -11.33
CA ARG A 91 4.88 -7.96 -11.72
C ARG A 91 4.19 -6.70 -11.20
N GLN A 92 4.40 -6.36 -9.93
CA GLN A 92 3.85 -5.14 -9.34
C GLN A 92 4.42 -3.88 -9.99
N ILE A 93 5.72 -3.83 -10.29
CA ILE A 93 6.36 -2.69 -10.99
C ILE A 93 5.71 -2.50 -12.36
N VAL A 94 5.77 -3.52 -13.21
CA VAL A 94 5.32 -3.46 -14.62
C VAL A 94 3.86 -3.04 -14.70
N SER A 95 2.97 -3.77 -14.01
CA SER A 95 1.54 -3.52 -14.13
C SER A 95 1.10 -2.25 -13.39
N SER A 96 1.73 -1.86 -12.27
CA SER A 96 1.39 -0.58 -11.61
C SER A 96 1.81 0.59 -12.48
N LYS A 97 3.05 0.59 -13.00
CA LYS A 97 3.58 1.65 -13.85
C LYS A 97 2.76 1.81 -15.12
N ALA A 98 2.47 0.71 -15.82
CA ALA A 98 1.67 0.73 -17.04
C ALA A 98 0.26 1.31 -16.82
N GLY A 99 -0.40 0.96 -15.72
CA GLY A 99 -1.72 1.50 -15.37
C GLY A 99 -1.67 2.98 -14.96
N ILE A 100 -0.68 3.38 -14.15
CA ILE A 100 -0.51 4.77 -13.70
C ILE A 100 -0.17 5.69 -14.88
N ASP A 101 0.61 5.23 -15.86
CA ASP A 101 0.94 6.03 -17.04
C ASP A 101 -0.27 6.29 -17.95
N LYS A 102 -1.33 5.48 -17.83
CA LYS A 102 -2.62 5.71 -18.50
C LYS A 102 -3.60 6.58 -17.72
N ALA A 103 -3.31 6.85 -16.45
CA ALA A 103 -4.17 7.67 -15.60
C ALA A 103 -4.15 9.15 -16.03
N THR A 104 -5.33 9.68 -16.34
CA THR A 104 -5.49 11.05 -16.84
C THR A 104 -5.88 12.04 -15.75
N ARG A 105 -6.40 11.58 -14.60
CA ARG A 105 -6.89 12.44 -13.53
C ARG A 105 -5.79 12.95 -12.60
N THR A 106 -6.14 13.96 -11.80
CA THR A 106 -5.23 14.64 -10.84
C THR A 106 -4.76 13.69 -9.74
N TYR A 107 -5.68 12.87 -9.24
CA TYR A 107 -5.42 11.93 -8.16
C TYR A 107 -5.46 10.49 -8.68
N ALA A 108 -4.70 9.61 -8.03
CA ALA A 108 -4.64 8.20 -8.37
C ALA A 108 -4.85 7.33 -7.12
N ILE A 109 -5.59 6.23 -7.28
CA ILE A 109 -5.67 5.13 -6.33
C ILE A 109 -5.14 3.89 -7.04
N LYS A 110 -3.91 3.47 -6.72
CA LYS A 110 -3.44 2.13 -7.09
C LYS A 110 -3.99 1.15 -6.07
N THR A 111 -4.68 0.12 -6.55
CA THR A 111 -5.23 -0.99 -5.76
C THR A 111 -4.98 -2.32 -6.47
N ARG A 112 -5.48 -3.43 -5.92
CA ARG A 112 -5.29 -4.78 -6.44
C ARG A 112 -6.59 -5.37 -6.97
N THR A 113 -6.46 -6.32 -7.89
CA THR A 113 -7.56 -7.10 -8.47
C THR A 113 -8.39 -7.94 -7.48
N ASP A 114 -7.94 -8.05 -6.22
CA ASP A 114 -8.56 -8.81 -5.13
C ASP A 114 -9.07 -7.91 -3.97
N LEU A 115 -9.17 -6.60 -4.17
CA LEU A 115 -9.61 -5.62 -3.17
C LEU A 115 -10.96 -4.97 -3.55
N ILE A 116 -12.00 -5.25 -2.77
CA ILE A 116 -13.34 -4.69 -2.96
C ILE A 116 -13.46 -3.36 -2.23
N PHE A 117 -14.05 -2.36 -2.87
CA PHE A 117 -14.42 -1.11 -2.23
C PHE A 117 -15.74 -1.26 -1.47
N THR A 118 -15.82 -0.69 -0.28
CA THR A 118 -16.98 -0.72 0.62
C THR A 118 -17.52 0.67 0.96
N SER A 119 -16.78 1.72 0.61
CA SER A 119 -17.18 3.12 0.69
C SER A 119 -16.21 3.99 -0.14
N ASP A 120 -16.44 5.30 -0.14
CA ASP A 120 -15.57 6.32 -0.73
C ASP A 120 -14.80 7.14 0.32
N SER A 121 -14.61 6.60 1.53
CA SER A 121 -13.98 7.33 2.64
C SER A 121 -12.52 7.69 2.37
N LEU A 122 -11.80 6.89 1.56
CA LEU A 122 -10.41 7.17 1.18
C LEU A 122 -10.25 8.53 0.48
N ALA A 123 -11.25 8.95 -0.31
CA ALA A 123 -11.23 10.27 -0.98
C ALA A 123 -11.19 11.44 0.04
N SER A 124 -11.78 11.26 1.23
CA SER A 124 -11.70 12.26 2.31
C SER A 124 -10.29 12.32 2.91
N PHE A 125 -9.62 11.17 3.06
CA PHE A 125 -8.25 11.12 3.60
C PHE A 125 -7.23 11.66 2.59
N MET A 126 -7.38 11.35 1.31
CA MET A 126 -6.55 11.90 0.25
C MET A 126 -6.66 13.43 0.15
N GLY A 127 -7.80 14.01 0.51
CA GLY A 127 -8.04 15.45 0.53
C GLY A 127 -7.43 16.18 1.73
N LEU A 128 -6.89 15.46 2.73
CA LEU A 128 -6.32 16.10 3.92
C LEU A 128 -5.07 16.91 3.55
N THR A 129 -5.05 18.16 4.00
CA THR A 129 -3.88 19.03 3.92
C THR A 129 -3.22 19.07 5.30
N LEU A 130 -2.22 18.22 5.47
CA LEU A 130 -1.52 17.99 6.72
C LEU A 130 -0.16 18.69 6.71
N GLU A 131 0.28 19.12 7.89
CA GLU A 131 1.60 19.71 8.10
C GLU A 131 2.68 18.66 7.86
N ARG A 132 3.81 19.11 7.30
CA ARG A 132 4.95 18.26 6.99
C ARG A 132 6.25 19.03 7.15
N THR A 133 7.30 18.31 7.54
CA THR A 133 8.65 18.87 7.64
C THR A 133 9.23 18.92 6.23
N PRO A 134 9.64 20.09 5.70
CA PRO A 134 10.13 20.21 4.33
C PRO A 134 11.27 19.27 4.00
N GLU A 135 12.18 19.05 4.96
CA GLU A 135 13.28 18.10 4.80
C GLU A 135 12.76 16.69 4.47
N PHE A 136 11.78 16.18 5.20
CA PHE A 136 11.31 14.80 5.03
C PHE A 136 10.21 14.65 3.98
N SER A 137 9.83 15.72 3.26
CA SER A 137 8.70 15.71 2.32
C SER A 137 9.14 15.54 0.87
N LEU A 138 8.79 14.42 0.23
CA LEU A 138 9.22 14.13 -1.17
C LEU A 138 8.17 14.49 -2.24
N GLY A 139 6.90 14.57 -1.82
CA GLY A 139 5.75 14.75 -2.72
C GLY A 139 4.96 16.02 -2.45
N PHE A 140 3.96 16.29 -3.30
CA PHE A 140 3.03 17.40 -3.14
C PHE A 140 2.10 17.25 -1.94
N GLY A 141 1.84 16.02 -1.52
CA GLY A 141 1.03 15.70 -0.35
C GLY A 141 1.42 14.36 0.28
N HIS A 142 0.62 13.92 1.24
CA HIS A 142 0.74 12.56 1.75
C HIS A 142 0.13 11.55 0.78
N ILE A 143 0.70 10.35 0.74
CA ILE A 143 0.11 9.19 0.08
C ILE A 143 -0.57 8.33 1.14
N CYS A 144 -1.86 8.04 0.96
CA CYS A 144 -2.60 7.11 1.80
C CYS A 144 -2.19 5.66 1.48
N VAL A 145 -1.85 4.89 2.51
CA VAL A 145 -1.40 3.50 2.40
C VAL A 145 -2.12 2.61 3.41
N ALA A 146 -2.18 1.31 3.15
CA ALA A 146 -2.85 0.37 4.04
C ALA A 146 -2.02 0.01 5.29
N ASP A 147 -2.68 -0.25 6.42
CA ASP A 147 -2.04 -0.75 7.63
C ASP A 147 -1.81 -2.27 7.64
N PHE A 148 -2.28 -3.00 6.62
CA PHE A 148 -2.38 -4.46 6.64
C PHE A 148 -1.05 -5.18 6.88
N SER A 149 0.06 -4.62 6.38
CA SER A 149 1.42 -5.08 6.64
C SER A 149 2.42 -3.98 6.96
N THR A 150 2.01 -2.71 7.03
CA THR A 150 2.91 -1.57 7.30
C THR A 150 3.54 -1.67 8.69
N ARG A 151 4.85 -1.46 8.79
CA ARG A 151 5.64 -1.53 10.05
C ARG A 151 6.43 -0.25 10.27
N SER A 152 6.93 -0.13 11.50
CA SER A 152 7.74 0.99 12.00
C SER A 152 8.47 0.60 13.29
N HIS A 153 9.19 1.55 13.90
CA HIS A 153 9.91 1.37 15.17
C HIS A 153 9.01 0.97 16.35
N ILE A 154 7.71 1.26 16.30
CA ILE A 154 6.72 0.86 17.33
C ILE A 154 6.02 -0.48 17.02
N SER A 155 6.42 -1.15 15.93
CA SER A 155 5.92 -2.48 15.58
C SER A 155 6.75 -3.57 16.26
N GLY A 156 6.14 -4.73 16.55
CA GLY A 156 6.84 -5.83 17.20
C GLY A 156 8.08 -6.36 16.46
N LEU A 157 8.10 -6.25 15.12
CA LEU A 157 9.31 -6.41 14.32
C LEU A 157 9.75 -5.01 13.87
N LYS A 158 10.93 -4.58 14.32
CA LYS A 158 11.51 -3.27 14.03
C LYS A 158 12.33 -3.34 12.75
N VAL A 159 11.68 -3.03 11.63
CA VAL A 159 12.30 -2.96 10.30
C VAL A 159 11.87 -1.66 9.64
N PRO A 160 12.80 -0.88 9.05
CA PRO A 160 12.46 0.37 8.41
C PRO A 160 11.90 0.13 7.00
N PHE A 161 11.30 1.16 6.43
CA PHE A 161 10.79 1.18 5.04
C PHE A 161 9.77 0.10 4.69
N TRP A 162 9.12 -0.57 5.66
CA TRP A 162 8.13 -1.61 5.37
C TRP A 162 6.72 -1.01 5.26
N VAL A 163 6.30 -0.62 4.06
CA VAL A 163 4.97 -0.06 3.80
C VAL A 163 4.14 -1.02 2.95
N CYS A 164 2.89 -1.24 3.35
CA CYS A 164 1.99 -2.16 2.65
C CYS A 164 1.79 -1.75 1.19
N ASP A 165 2.01 -2.69 0.27
CA ASP A 165 1.95 -2.49 -1.18
C ASP A 165 0.55 -2.65 -1.80
N PHE A 166 -0.47 -2.82 -0.95
CA PHE A 166 -1.84 -3.11 -1.38
C PHE A 166 -2.53 -1.90 -1.99
N VAL A 167 -2.37 -0.74 -1.36
CA VAL A 167 -3.01 0.52 -1.75
C VAL A 167 -2.00 1.66 -1.64
N TYR A 168 -1.88 2.45 -2.70
CA TYR A 168 -1.22 3.76 -2.69
C TYR A 168 -2.17 4.76 -3.32
N ALA A 169 -2.56 5.78 -2.55
CA ALA A 169 -3.59 6.73 -2.98
C ALA A 169 -3.20 8.18 -2.64
N GLY A 170 -3.14 9.05 -3.65
CA GLY A 170 -2.69 10.44 -3.46
C GLY A 170 -2.69 11.21 -4.78
N ARG A 171 -1.89 12.27 -4.89
CA ARG A 171 -1.65 12.90 -6.20
C ARG A 171 -1.03 11.88 -7.15
N LYS A 172 -1.50 11.83 -8.40
CA LYS A 172 -1.00 10.88 -9.40
C LYS A 172 0.53 10.95 -9.55
N GLU A 173 1.08 12.15 -9.53
CA GLU A 173 2.53 12.39 -9.66
C GLU A 173 3.33 11.79 -8.50
N ASP A 174 2.80 11.85 -7.27
CA ASP A 174 3.44 11.26 -6.10
C ASP A 174 3.32 9.73 -6.11
N VAL A 175 2.15 9.20 -6.49
CA VAL A 175 1.95 7.74 -6.65
C VAL A 175 2.84 7.19 -7.77
N LYS A 176 3.03 7.94 -8.87
CA LYS A 176 3.93 7.56 -9.97
C LYS A 176 5.37 7.39 -9.48
N LYS A 177 5.87 8.27 -8.61
CA LYS A 177 7.23 8.19 -8.05
C LYS A 177 7.46 6.90 -7.23
N ILE A 178 6.43 6.32 -6.62
CA ILE A 178 6.54 5.06 -5.86
C ILE A 178 6.92 3.89 -6.78
N PHE A 179 6.36 3.86 -7.99
CA PHE A 179 6.54 2.77 -8.95
C PHE A 179 7.54 3.10 -10.05
N ASP A 180 8.18 4.28 -10.01
CA ASP A 180 9.26 4.65 -10.90
C ASP A 180 10.59 4.11 -10.39
N VAL A 181 10.68 2.77 -10.39
CA VAL A 181 11.81 2.00 -9.88
C VAL A 181 12.28 1.00 -10.93
N ASN A 182 13.55 0.60 -10.82
CA ASN A 182 14.10 -0.42 -11.70
C ASN A 182 13.44 -1.78 -11.45
N LEU A 183 13.48 -2.65 -12.46
CA LEU A 183 13.13 -4.05 -12.25
C LEU A 183 14.12 -4.69 -11.27
N TYR A 184 13.58 -5.53 -10.42
CA TYR A 184 14.29 -6.37 -9.47
C TYR A 184 15.19 -7.34 -10.26
N THR A 185 16.48 -7.28 -10.00
CA THR A 185 17.50 -8.04 -10.73
C THR A 185 17.65 -9.45 -10.17
N LYS A 186 18.34 -10.32 -10.91
CA LYS A 186 18.68 -11.66 -10.43
C LYS A 186 19.42 -11.64 -9.08
N ASN A 187 20.39 -10.73 -8.93
CA ASN A 187 21.15 -10.60 -7.68
C ASN A 187 20.23 -10.21 -6.51
N ASP A 188 19.25 -9.34 -6.75
CA ASP A 188 18.29 -8.95 -5.73
C ASP A 188 17.38 -10.14 -5.33
N PHE A 189 17.02 -11.02 -6.27
CA PHE A 189 16.23 -12.24 -6.01
C PHE A 189 17.03 -13.32 -5.26
N GLU A 190 18.34 -13.41 -5.52
CA GLU A 190 19.24 -14.45 -5.01
C GLU A 190 20.15 -13.98 -3.87
N TYR A 191 19.92 -12.78 -3.33
CA TYR A 191 20.77 -12.10 -2.35
C TYR A 191 21.30 -13.00 -1.23
N TYR A 192 20.42 -13.68 -0.49
CA TYR A 192 20.79 -14.52 0.65
C TYR A 192 21.26 -15.94 0.25
N LEU A 193 21.50 -16.21 -1.05
CA LEU A 193 22.26 -17.39 -1.46
C LEU A 193 23.76 -17.17 -1.26
N THR A 194 24.21 -15.92 -1.28
CA THR A 194 25.61 -15.53 -1.12
C THR A 194 25.87 -14.64 0.10
N HIS A 195 24.82 -14.15 0.75
CA HIS A 195 24.89 -13.31 1.96
C HIS A 195 24.29 -14.02 3.18
N PRO A 196 24.81 -13.75 4.40
CA PRO A 196 24.27 -14.34 5.62
C PRO A 196 22.83 -13.85 5.88
N LYS A 197 21.97 -14.76 6.38
CA LYS A 197 20.61 -14.41 6.80
C LYS A 197 20.59 -14.00 8.27
N PRO A 198 19.86 -12.93 8.64
CA PRO A 198 19.62 -12.62 10.04
C PRO A 198 18.76 -13.69 10.71
N ASP A 199 19.12 -14.13 11.93
CA ASP A 199 18.37 -15.15 12.67
C ASP A 199 16.92 -14.73 12.96
N TYR A 200 16.69 -13.43 13.15
CA TYR A 200 15.38 -12.85 13.44
C TYR A 200 14.49 -12.67 12.20
N MET A 201 14.97 -13.04 11.01
CA MET A 201 14.18 -13.03 9.78
C MET A 201 13.00 -14.00 9.91
N TYR A 202 11.77 -13.50 9.70
CA TYR A 202 10.58 -14.29 10.01
C TYR A 202 10.34 -15.46 9.04
N ARG A 203 10.86 -15.38 7.82
CA ARG A 203 10.84 -16.45 6.81
C ARG A 203 12.25 -16.79 6.37
N GLN A 204 12.84 -17.80 7.01
CA GLN A 204 14.17 -18.31 6.66
C GLN A 204 14.24 -18.95 5.26
N SER A 205 13.09 -19.25 4.64
CA SER A 205 12.98 -19.70 3.25
C SER A 205 13.20 -18.59 2.21
N ASP A 206 12.99 -17.33 2.58
CA ASP A 206 13.11 -16.20 1.66
C ASP A 206 14.60 -15.99 1.32
N VAL A 207 14.91 -15.68 0.06
CA VAL A 207 16.30 -15.55 -0.44
C VAL A 207 16.60 -14.20 -1.09
N PHE A 208 15.61 -13.32 -1.17
CA PHE A 208 15.68 -12.01 -1.81
C PHE A 208 16.10 -10.90 -0.83
N GLN A 209 16.74 -9.85 -1.34
CA GLN A 209 17.27 -8.72 -0.57
C GLN A 209 16.17 -7.87 0.10
N TYR A 210 15.15 -7.52 -0.67
CA TYR A 210 14.05 -6.66 -0.26
C TYR A 210 12.72 -7.35 -0.52
N THR A 211 11.81 -7.23 0.44
CA THR A 211 10.40 -7.57 0.26
C THR A 211 9.72 -6.56 -0.66
N PRO A 212 8.56 -6.87 -1.24
CA PRO A 212 7.83 -5.90 -2.05
C PRO A 212 7.51 -4.63 -1.25
N GLU A 213 7.07 -4.79 -0.01
CA GLU A 213 6.77 -3.67 0.88
C GLU A 213 7.97 -2.75 1.11
N THR A 214 9.17 -3.34 1.29
CA THR A 214 10.39 -2.56 1.46
C THR A 214 10.87 -1.93 0.16
N TYR A 215 10.86 -2.67 -0.94
CA TYR A 215 11.46 -2.22 -2.19
C TYR A 215 10.84 -0.92 -2.70
N PHE A 216 9.51 -0.84 -2.73
CA PHE A 216 8.81 0.37 -3.18
C PHE A 216 9.02 1.56 -2.24
N ALA A 217 8.80 1.36 -0.94
CA ALA A 217 8.90 2.44 0.03
C ALA A 217 10.33 2.93 0.20
N TYR A 218 11.33 2.05 0.23
CA TYR A 218 12.73 2.44 0.31
C TYR A 218 13.16 3.24 -0.92
N ASN A 219 12.87 2.77 -2.13
CA ASN A 219 13.28 3.46 -3.35
C ASN A 219 12.60 4.83 -3.51
N TYR A 220 11.37 4.99 -3.03
CA TYR A 220 10.73 6.29 -2.96
C TYR A 220 11.38 7.17 -1.89
N LEU A 221 11.43 6.71 -0.64
CA LEU A 221 11.84 7.52 0.51
C LEU A 221 13.33 7.91 0.52
N LYS A 222 14.18 7.19 -0.22
CA LYS A 222 15.61 7.52 -0.36
C LYS A 222 15.89 8.59 -1.41
N GLN A 223 14.92 9.04 -2.22
CA GLN A 223 15.20 10.01 -3.27
C GLN A 223 15.81 11.29 -2.69
N GLY A 224 16.95 11.71 -3.26
CA GLY A 224 17.70 12.88 -2.78
C GLY A 224 18.49 12.66 -1.49
N ARG A 225 18.64 11.41 -1.03
CA ARG A 225 19.37 11.06 0.21
C ARG A 225 20.20 9.80 0.01
N ASP A 226 21.34 9.75 0.68
CA ASP A 226 22.08 8.50 0.87
C ASP A 226 21.66 7.90 2.22
N ILE A 227 21.14 6.68 2.19
CA ILE A 227 20.67 5.97 3.37
C ILE A 227 21.34 4.60 3.37
N GLN A 228 22.15 4.34 4.39
CA GLN A 228 22.75 3.02 4.61
C GLN A 228 21.64 2.04 4.99
N PHE A 229 21.23 1.22 4.02
CA PHE A 229 20.16 0.24 4.18
C PHE A 229 20.36 -0.94 3.20
N GLU A 230 20.87 -2.04 3.75
CA GLU A 230 21.37 -3.17 2.95
C GLU A 230 20.24 -4.10 2.48
N ASN A 231 19.26 -4.39 3.34
CA ASN A 231 18.21 -5.37 3.05
C ASN A 231 16.96 -5.12 3.92
N SER A 232 15.84 -5.80 3.62
CA SER A 232 14.56 -5.62 4.36
C SER A 232 14.60 -5.83 5.87
N TYR A 233 15.63 -6.48 6.39
CA TYR A 233 15.79 -6.78 7.80
C TYR A 233 16.90 -5.95 8.46
N ASP A 234 17.60 -5.12 7.70
CA ASP A 234 18.57 -4.16 8.24
C ASP A 234 17.84 -3.15 9.12
N ASN A 235 18.05 -3.28 10.43
CA ASN A 235 17.40 -2.48 11.45
C ASN A 235 18.36 -1.50 12.13
N ASN A 236 19.39 -1.04 11.39
CA ASN A 236 20.32 -0.05 11.90
C ASN A 236 19.56 1.19 12.43
N SER A 237 20.07 1.74 13.54
CA SER A 237 19.37 2.80 14.29
C SER A 237 19.16 4.06 13.47
N ILE A 238 20.11 4.40 12.59
CA ILE A 238 20.07 5.59 11.74
C ILE A 238 18.90 5.47 10.75
N ALA A 239 18.79 4.37 10.01
CA ALA A 239 17.69 4.11 9.09
C ALA A 239 16.34 4.05 9.80
N MET A 240 16.29 3.46 11.00
CA MET A 240 15.08 3.36 11.81
C MET A 240 14.55 4.73 12.28
N GLU A 241 15.44 5.59 12.76
CA GLU A 241 15.09 6.95 13.19
C GLU A 241 14.62 7.79 12.00
N LEU A 242 15.40 7.78 10.91
CA LEU A 242 15.07 8.51 9.69
C LEU A 242 13.73 8.05 9.10
N TYR A 243 13.48 6.73 9.06
CA TYR A 243 12.21 6.19 8.58
C TYR A 243 11.01 6.64 9.42
N GLY A 244 11.16 6.85 10.73
CA GLY A 244 10.09 7.39 11.57
C GLY A 244 9.57 8.73 11.06
N ASN A 245 10.48 9.66 10.76
CA ASN A 245 10.13 10.96 10.18
C ASN A 245 9.59 10.84 8.76
N LEU A 246 10.28 10.09 7.90
CA LEU A 246 9.87 9.88 6.50
C LEU A 246 8.47 9.25 6.39
N LEU A 247 8.14 8.31 7.26
CA LEU A 247 6.82 7.67 7.29
C LEU A 247 5.71 8.68 7.60
N ILE A 248 5.91 9.50 8.64
CA ILE A 248 4.93 10.48 9.10
C ILE A 248 4.75 11.60 8.08
N ASP A 249 5.83 12.07 7.46
CA ASP A 249 5.80 13.21 6.53
C ASP A 249 5.40 12.84 5.09
N ASN A 250 5.38 11.55 4.72
CA ASN A 250 5.00 11.14 3.35
C ASN A 250 3.75 10.29 3.28
N PHE A 251 3.35 9.62 4.36
CA PHE A 251 2.26 8.65 4.31
C PHE A 251 1.18 8.93 5.37
N ILE A 252 -0.07 8.61 5.02
CA ILE A 252 -1.17 8.45 5.98
C ILE A 252 -1.50 6.96 6.02
N VAL A 253 -1.31 6.31 7.17
CA VAL A 253 -1.47 4.86 7.30
C VAL A 253 -2.88 4.52 7.76
N LEU A 254 -3.66 3.85 6.92
CA LEU A 254 -5.11 3.68 7.08
C LEU A 254 -5.52 2.21 7.24
N GLY A 255 -6.51 1.96 8.10
CA GLY A 255 -7.14 0.65 8.25
C GLY A 255 -8.31 0.42 7.30
N GLU A 256 -8.88 -0.78 7.34
CA GLU A 256 -9.96 -1.25 6.44
C GLU A 256 -11.11 -0.24 6.31
N LYS A 257 -11.58 0.30 7.46
CA LYS A 257 -12.69 1.27 7.51
C LYS A 257 -12.31 2.63 6.93
N GLN A 258 -11.10 3.12 7.19
CA GLN A 258 -10.66 4.40 6.65
C GLN A 258 -10.42 4.33 5.14
N LEU A 259 -9.79 3.23 4.67
CA LEU A 259 -9.62 2.94 3.25
C LEU A 259 -10.95 2.73 2.52
N GLY A 260 -11.97 2.23 3.21
CA GLY A 260 -13.22 1.82 2.55
C GLY A 260 -12.99 0.63 1.62
N ILE A 261 -12.14 -0.32 2.03
CA ILE A 261 -11.73 -1.48 1.20
C ILE A 261 -11.71 -2.74 2.05
N THR A 262 -12.11 -3.89 1.50
CA THR A 262 -11.87 -5.22 2.08
C THR A 262 -11.19 -6.16 1.06
N SER A 263 -10.77 -7.36 1.46
CA SER A 263 -10.05 -8.29 0.57
C SER A 263 -10.84 -9.57 0.29
N LEU A 264 -10.91 -9.94 -0.99
CA LEU A 264 -11.45 -11.21 -1.45
C LEU A 264 -10.49 -12.39 -1.20
N LYS A 265 -9.18 -12.11 -1.09
CA LYS A 265 -8.14 -13.12 -0.92
C LYS A 265 -7.73 -13.33 0.54
N TYR A 266 -7.81 -12.28 1.36
CA TYR A 266 -7.35 -12.32 2.75
C TYR A 266 -8.43 -11.86 3.72
N HIS A 267 -8.56 -12.57 4.83
CA HIS A 267 -9.33 -12.05 5.96
C HIS A 267 -8.54 -10.96 6.68
N LEU A 268 -9.03 -9.72 6.60
CA LEU A 268 -8.44 -8.56 7.25
C LEU A 268 -8.90 -8.46 8.72
N PRO A 269 -8.01 -8.04 9.65
CA PRO A 269 -6.62 -7.66 9.42
C PRO A 269 -5.71 -8.91 9.30
N ILE A 270 -4.68 -8.83 8.45
CA ILE A 270 -3.74 -9.95 8.18
C ILE A 270 -2.84 -10.22 9.41
N HIS A 271 -2.49 -9.16 10.12
CA HIS A 271 -1.62 -9.19 11.28
C HIS A 271 -2.32 -8.59 12.50
N PRO A 272 -1.98 -9.03 13.72
CA PRO A 272 -2.51 -8.39 14.92
C PRO A 272 -1.94 -6.97 15.05
N SER A 273 -2.73 -6.04 15.60
CA SER A 273 -2.40 -4.62 15.75
C SER A 273 -1.00 -4.37 16.34
N ARG A 274 -0.54 -5.16 17.31
CA ARG A 274 0.84 -5.05 17.87
C ARG A 274 1.98 -5.22 16.86
N LYS A 275 1.74 -5.83 15.69
CA LYS A 275 2.75 -6.11 14.67
C LYS A 275 2.79 -5.10 13.53
N ILE A 276 1.86 -4.16 13.48
CA ILE A 276 1.69 -3.21 12.38
C ILE A 276 1.52 -1.77 12.89
N MET A 277 1.74 -0.81 12.01
CA MET A 277 1.40 0.59 12.18
C MET A 277 -0.08 0.77 11.84
N THR A 278 -0.96 0.80 12.84
CA THR A 278 -2.39 1.06 12.65
C THR A 278 -2.66 2.56 12.55
N TYR A 279 -3.81 2.96 12.01
CA TYR A 279 -4.22 4.37 11.98
C TYR A 279 -4.16 5.05 13.36
N PRO A 280 -4.67 4.47 14.48
CA PRO A 280 -4.50 5.05 15.80
C PRO A 280 -3.05 5.35 16.20
N LYS A 281 -2.12 4.45 15.86
CA LYS A 281 -0.69 4.62 16.15
C LYS A 281 -0.06 5.70 15.29
N TRP A 282 -0.36 5.71 13.99
CA TRP A 282 0.08 6.75 13.07
C TRP A 282 -0.44 8.12 13.51
N SER A 283 -1.73 8.23 13.83
CA SER A 283 -2.37 9.45 14.33
C SER A 283 -1.69 9.96 15.59
N LYS A 284 -1.35 9.08 16.53
CA LYS A 284 -0.63 9.46 17.75
C LYS A 284 0.74 10.07 17.43
N LEU A 285 1.56 9.39 16.63
CA LEU A 285 2.89 9.88 16.26
C LEU A 285 2.83 11.20 15.47
N TYR A 286 1.87 11.33 14.58
CA TYR A 286 1.68 12.56 13.81
C TYR A 286 1.28 13.73 14.72
N LEU A 287 0.37 13.52 15.69
CA LEU A 287 -0.05 14.54 16.67
C LEU A 287 1.00 14.86 17.74
N GLU A 288 1.98 13.99 17.98
CA GLU A 288 3.15 14.30 18.79
C GLU A 288 4.09 15.30 18.08
N LYS A 289 4.06 15.32 16.74
CA LYS A 289 4.91 16.18 15.91
C LYS A 289 4.25 17.50 15.50
N TYR A 290 2.94 17.49 15.23
CA TYR A 290 2.20 18.62 14.68
C TYR A 290 0.97 18.99 15.51
N ASP A 291 0.82 20.28 15.80
CA ASP A 291 -0.37 20.81 16.49
C ASP A 291 -1.50 21.10 15.48
N CYS A 292 -2.14 20.03 15.00
CA CYS A 292 -3.26 20.14 14.08
C CYS A 292 -4.34 19.08 14.35
N SER A 293 -5.51 19.27 13.73
CA SER A 293 -6.65 18.36 13.90
C SER A 293 -6.70 17.35 12.76
N ILE A 294 -6.82 16.07 13.08
CA ILE A 294 -7.01 14.98 12.12
C ILE A 294 -8.28 14.19 12.44
N PRO A 295 -8.86 13.45 11.47
CA PRO A 295 -10.00 12.56 11.76
C PRO A 295 -9.68 11.61 12.90
N LYS A 296 -10.48 11.64 13.98
CA LYS A 296 -10.15 10.88 15.19
C LYS A 296 -10.17 9.38 14.94
N PRO A 297 -9.14 8.62 15.36
CA PRO A 297 -9.23 7.17 15.39
C PRO A 297 -10.29 6.71 16.41
N SER A 298 -10.84 5.51 16.21
CA SER A 298 -11.68 4.90 17.24
C SER A 298 -10.81 4.40 18.41
N LEU A 299 -11.17 4.77 19.63
CA LEU A 299 -10.43 4.41 20.86
C LEU A 299 -10.28 2.88 21.05
N PHE A 300 -11.21 2.11 20.50
CA PHE A 300 -11.23 0.66 20.62
C PHE A 300 -10.82 -0.06 19.32
N GLN A 301 -10.40 0.68 18.29
CA GLN A 301 -10.07 0.11 16.97
C GLN A 301 -9.08 -1.05 17.10
N ASP A 302 -7.95 -0.85 17.77
CA ASP A 302 -6.92 -1.88 17.90
C ASP A 302 -7.39 -3.13 18.68
N GLN A 303 -8.31 -2.97 19.65
CA GLN A 303 -8.89 -4.09 20.41
C GLN A 303 -9.86 -4.89 19.54
N PHE A 304 -10.75 -4.22 18.82
CA PHE A 304 -11.68 -4.86 17.89
C PHE A 304 -10.94 -5.57 16.75
N GLU A 305 -9.94 -4.94 16.15
CA GLU A 305 -9.10 -5.53 15.10
C GLU A 305 -8.35 -6.77 15.60
N TYR A 306 -7.89 -6.77 16.86
CA TYR A 306 -7.27 -7.94 17.46
C TYR A 306 -8.24 -9.10 17.68
N LEU A 307 -9.46 -8.83 18.14
CA LEU A 307 -10.51 -9.85 18.27
C LEU A 307 -10.89 -10.42 16.90
N LYS A 308 -11.06 -9.55 15.89
CA LYS A 308 -11.32 -9.95 14.50
C LYS A 308 -10.20 -10.82 13.95
N TYR A 309 -8.93 -10.45 14.14
CA TYR A 309 -7.76 -11.27 13.77
C TYR A 309 -7.81 -12.66 14.40
N LYS A 310 -8.08 -12.77 15.72
CA LYS A 310 -8.18 -14.06 16.40
C LYS A 310 -9.29 -14.94 15.82
N TRP A 311 -10.44 -14.35 15.53
CA TRP A 311 -11.56 -15.06 14.91
C TRP A 311 -11.21 -15.55 13.49
N ASN A 312 -10.62 -14.70 12.67
CA ASN A 312 -10.15 -15.04 11.32
C ASN A 312 -9.12 -16.16 11.32
N LYS A 313 -8.18 -16.15 12.28
CA LYS A 313 -7.16 -17.19 12.43
C LYS A 313 -7.80 -18.56 12.74
N LYS A 314 -8.83 -18.61 13.59
CA LYS A 314 -9.58 -19.84 13.89
C LYS A 314 -10.31 -20.38 12.65
N ARG A 315 -10.90 -19.51 11.83
CA ARG A 315 -11.55 -19.90 10.56
C ARG A 315 -10.55 -20.46 9.55
N LYS A 316 -9.35 -19.88 9.44
CA LYS A 316 -8.31 -20.43 8.54
C LYS A 316 -7.81 -21.81 8.96
N SER A 317 -7.81 -22.13 10.26
CA SER A 317 -7.43 -23.47 10.73
C SER A 317 -8.51 -24.54 10.52
N SER A 318 -9.77 -24.14 10.30
CA SER A 318 -10.89 -25.08 10.05
C SER A 318 -11.13 -25.39 8.57
N PHE A 319 -10.29 -24.85 7.68
CA PHE A 319 -10.35 -25.02 6.21
C PHE A 319 -9.07 -25.67 5.65
N LYS A 320 -8.37 -26.47 6.46
CA LYS A 320 -7.22 -27.27 6.01
C LYS A 320 -7.59 -28.73 5.92
#